data_AF-A0A3Q3EN02-F1
#
_entry.id   AF-A0A3Q3EN02-F1
#
_cell.length_a   1.000
_cell.length_b   1.000
_cell.length_c   1.000
_cell.angle_alpha   90.00
_cell.angle_beta   90.00
_cell.angle_gamma   90.00
#
_symmetry.space_group_name_H-M   'P 1'
#
loop_
_entity.id
_entity.type
_entity.pdbx_description
1 polymer ?
#
loop_
_entity_poly.entity_id
_entity_poly.type
_entity_poly.pdbx_seq_one_letter_code
_entity_poly.pdbx_strand_id
1 'polypeptide(L)'
;MSRHVILDQPKSRPEEAGEWSTGLCECYKDVGDCCLACCCLPVFTCQVSRSVGAFPCLPLLDWISCVPPASVAMRASVRERYNIQGSAWSDCVYGCCCYRLSWLQISRELKRRASSSSSSSRRYTALTSLQGAHLV
;
A
#
# COMPACT_ATOMS: atom_id res chain seq x y z
N MET A 1 11.75 45.00 4.93
CA MET A 1 10.91 43.83 4.58
C MET A 1 11.52 42.60 5.25
N SER A 2 11.04 42.25 6.44
CA SER A 2 11.63 41.18 7.27
C SER A 2 11.06 39.83 6.87
N ARG A 3 11.91 38.87 6.50
CA ARG A 3 11.51 37.49 6.16
C ARG A 3 11.18 36.75 7.45
N HIS A 4 9.90 36.47 7.68
CA HIS A 4 9.47 35.55 8.73
C HIS A 4 9.73 34.13 8.23
N VAL A 5 10.82 33.51 8.69
CA VAL A 5 11.07 32.09 8.48
C VAL A 5 10.40 31.36 9.64
N ILE A 6 9.34 30.60 9.33
CA ILE A 6 8.66 29.74 10.30
C ILE A 6 9.62 28.58 10.58
N LEU A 7 10.35 28.67 11.71
CA LEU A 7 11.38 27.71 12.14
C LEU A 7 10.84 26.57 13.02
N ASP A 8 9.53 26.34 13.04
CA ASP A 8 8.97 25.25 13.83
C ASP A 8 8.19 24.30 12.92
N GLN A 9 8.84 23.20 12.53
CA GLN A 9 8.12 22.02 12.08
C GLN A 9 7.47 21.39 13.32
N PRO A 10 6.19 21.00 13.28
CA PRO A 10 5.56 20.30 14.39
C PRO A 10 6.36 19.03 14.65
N LYS A 11 7.07 19.00 15.77
CA LYS A 11 7.77 17.83 16.27
C LYS A 11 6.73 16.73 16.42
N SER A 12 6.70 15.79 15.47
CA SER A 12 5.87 14.60 15.57
C SER A 12 6.20 13.97 16.92
N ARG A 13 5.14 13.72 17.71
CA ARG A 13 5.24 12.86 18.88
C ARG A 13 5.94 11.58 18.41
N PRO A 14 6.87 10.99 19.18
CA PRO A 14 7.28 9.63 18.89
C PRO A 14 6.04 8.76 19.14
N GLU A 15 5.17 8.61 18.14
CA GLU A 15 4.36 7.41 18.03
C GLU A 15 5.36 6.27 18.11
N GLU A 16 5.09 5.31 18.99
CA GLU A 16 5.90 4.10 19.03
C GLU A 16 6.01 3.57 17.60
N ALA A 17 7.28 3.45 17.20
CA ALA A 17 7.72 2.82 15.98
C ALA A 17 6.94 1.53 15.71
N GLY A 18 5.99 1.56 14.77
CA GLY A 18 5.19 0.39 14.42
C GLY A 18 5.95 -0.57 13.52
N GLU A 19 5.52 -1.83 13.50
CA GLU A 19 5.98 -2.83 12.53
C GLU A 19 4.85 -3.18 11.54
N TRP A 20 5.23 -3.78 10.41
CA TRP A 20 4.24 -4.41 9.53
C TRP A 20 3.52 -5.50 10.31
N SER A 21 2.21 -5.57 10.19
CA SER A 21 1.41 -6.53 10.97
C SER A 21 1.57 -7.97 10.51
N THR A 22 2.18 -8.14 9.34
CA THR A 22 2.36 -9.42 8.68
C THR A 22 3.68 -9.43 7.92
N GLY A 23 4.26 -10.62 7.75
CA GLY A 23 5.43 -10.82 6.90
C GLY A 23 5.11 -10.76 5.40
N LEU A 24 6.14 -10.68 4.56
CA LEU A 24 6.00 -10.70 3.10
C LEU A 24 5.41 -12.02 2.60
N CYS A 25 5.92 -13.15 3.08
CA CYS A 25 5.56 -14.50 2.62
C CYS A 25 4.32 -15.11 3.32
N GLU A 26 3.34 -14.30 3.72
CA GLU A 26 2.12 -14.82 4.37
C GLU A 26 0.90 -14.81 3.44
N CYS A 27 1.11 -15.26 2.20
CA CYS A 27 0.07 -15.37 1.16
C CYS A 27 -1.15 -16.20 1.57
N TYR A 28 -0.96 -17.19 2.45
CA TYR A 28 -2.01 -18.09 2.93
C TYR A 28 -3.12 -17.37 3.72
N LYS A 29 -2.87 -16.15 4.23
CA LYS A 29 -3.85 -15.35 4.99
C LYS A 29 -4.92 -14.71 4.10
N ASP A 30 -4.64 -14.49 2.82
CA ASP A 30 -5.56 -13.91 1.83
C ASP A 30 -5.42 -14.65 0.48
N VAL A 31 -5.97 -15.87 0.41
CA VAL A 31 -5.83 -16.76 -0.76
C VAL A 31 -6.42 -16.12 -2.02
N GLY A 32 -7.52 -15.36 -1.90
CA GLY A 32 -8.14 -14.65 -3.03
C GLY A 32 -7.24 -13.58 -3.64
N ASP A 33 -6.67 -12.70 -2.80
CA ASP A 33 -5.70 -11.69 -3.24
C ASP A 33 -4.43 -12.35 -3.78
N CYS A 34 -3.96 -13.42 -3.15
CA CYS A 34 -2.79 -14.16 -3.62
C CYS A 34 -3.04 -14.76 -5.01
N CYS A 35 -4.21 -15.35 -5.24
CA CYS A 35 -4.60 -15.89 -6.54
C CYS A 35 -4.69 -14.77 -7.58
N LEU A 36 -5.33 -13.64 -7.25
CA LEU A 36 -5.42 -12.49 -8.15
C LEU A 36 -4.04 -11.89 -8.47
N ALA A 37 -3.16 -11.79 -7.48
CA ALA A 37 -1.78 -11.32 -7.67
C ALA A 37 -0.93 -12.31 -8.51
N CYS A 38 -1.26 -13.61 -8.45
CA CYS A 38 -0.65 -14.66 -9.28
C CYS A 38 -1.16 -14.64 -10.72
N CYS A 39 -2.47 -14.58 -10.91
CA CYS A 39 -3.13 -14.69 -12.21
C CYS A 39 -3.14 -13.36 -12.98
N CYS A 40 -3.28 -12.23 -12.29
CA CYS A 40 -3.38 -10.91 -12.90
C CYS A 40 -2.76 -9.82 -12.01
N LEU A 41 -1.43 -9.85 -11.93
CA LEU A 41 -0.64 -8.91 -11.13
C LEU A 41 -0.92 -7.42 -11.45
N PRO A 42 -1.07 -6.98 -12.72
CA PRO A 42 -1.35 -5.57 -13.01
C PRO A 42 -2.67 -5.10 -12.38
N VAL A 43 -3.75 -5.87 -12.53
CA VAL A 43 -5.06 -5.54 -11.95
C VAL A 43 -5.00 -5.49 -10.43
N PHE A 44 -4.30 -6.45 -9.82
CA PHE A 44 -4.10 -6.47 -8.37
C PHE A 44 -3.39 -5.21 -7.87
N THR A 45 -2.28 -4.81 -8.51
CA THR A 45 -1.52 -3.63 -8.08
C THR A 45 -2.30 -2.33 -8.26
N CYS A 46 -3.11 -2.22 -9.32
CA CYS A 46 -4.02 -1.10 -9.51
C CYS A 46 -5.08 -1.01 -8.40
N GLN A 47 -5.64 -2.15 -8.01
CA GLN A 47 -6.61 -2.24 -6.91
C GLN A 47 -6.00 -1.76 -5.57
N VAL A 48 -4.78 -2.19 -5.27
CA VAL A 48 -4.08 -1.79 -4.03
C VAL A 48 -3.68 -0.31 -4.07
N SER A 49 -3.25 0.21 -5.22
CA SER A 49 -2.93 1.64 -5.35
C SER A 49 -4.14 2.52 -5.07
N ARG A 50 -5.32 2.08 -5.53
CA ARG A 50 -6.59 2.78 -5.26
C ARG A 50 -6.96 2.77 -3.78
N SER A 51 -6.69 1.69 -3.04
CA SER A 51 -6.96 1.63 -1.59
C SER A 51 -5.98 2.49 -0.78
N VAL A 52 -4.76 2.70 -1.28
CA VAL A 52 -3.85 3.74 -0.77
C VAL A 52 -4.31 5.16 -1.18
N GLY A 53 -5.27 5.31 -2.10
CA GLY A 53 -5.73 6.61 -2.59
C GLY A 53 -4.80 7.25 -3.61
N ALA A 54 -3.93 6.46 -4.24
CA ALA A 54 -3.09 6.88 -5.34
C ALA A 54 -3.76 6.61 -6.70
N PHE A 55 -3.23 7.19 -7.78
CA PHE A 55 -3.73 6.94 -9.13
C PHE A 55 -3.57 5.45 -9.49
N PRO A 56 -4.65 4.74 -9.85
CA PRO A 56 -4.65 3.28 -9.94
C PRO A 56 -3.69 2.74 -10.99
N CYS A 57 -3.39 3.48 -12.06
CA CYS A 57 -2.55 2.99 -13.14
C CYS A 57 -1.04 3.22 -12.92
N LEU A 58 -0.63 3.86 -11.81
CA LEU A 58 0.80 4.09 -11.51
C LEU A 58 1.65 2.80 -11.52
N PRO A 59 1.17 1.66 -11.01
CA PRO A 59 1.94 0.41 -11.04
C PRO A 59 2.16 -0.17 -12.44
N LEU A 60 1.42 0.28 -13.45
CA LEU A 60 1.68 -0.16 -14.83
C LEU A 60 3.02 0.39 -15.35
N LEU A 61 3.47 1.53 -14.80
CA LEU A 61 4.78 2.10 -15.13
C LEU A 61 5.94 1.35 -14.46
N ASP A 62 5.67 0.52 -13.46
CA ASP A 62 6.69 -0.26 -12.75
C ASP A 62 7.35 -1.32 -13.64
N TRP A 63 6.71 -1.72 -14.74
CA TRP A 63 7.26 -2.70 -15.68
C TRP A 63 8.37 -2.13 -16.57
N ILE A 64 8.58 -0.81 -16.57
CA ILE A 64 9.50 -0.11 -17.47
C ILE A 64 10.90 0.03 -16.84
N SER A 65 11.03 -0.12 -15.52
CA SER A 65 12.26 0.18 -14.77
C SER A 65 12.68 -1.00 -13.89
N CYS A 66 13.99 -1.14 -13.67
CA CYS A 66 14.55 -2.14 -12.74
C CYS A 66 14.16 -1.85 -11.28
N VAL A 67 13.95 -0.57 -10.96
CA VAL A 67 13.36 -0.14 -9.68
C VAL A 67 11.91 0.23 -9.96
N PRO A 68 10.92 -0.48 -9.39
CA PRO A 68 9.50 -0.20 -9.60
C PRO A 68 9.07 1.00 -8.73
N PRO A 69 8.96 2.23 -9.31
CA PRO A 69 8.76 3.44 -8.53
C PRO A 69 7.43 3.47 -7.77
N ALA A 70 6.34 2.93 -8.34
CA ALA A 70 5.03 2.92 -7.69
C ALA A 70 5.00 1.93 -6.52
N SER A 71 5.61 0.75 -6.64
CA SER A 71 5.76 -0.19 -5.53
C SER A 71 6.51 0.43 -4.35
N VAL A 72 7.64 1.08 -4.61
CA VAL A 72 8.43 1.77 -3.57
C VAL A 72 7.63 2.93 -2.97
N ALA A 73 6.97 3.74 -3.79
CA ALA A 73 6.17 4.87 -3.34
C ALA A 73 4.96 4.44 -2.50
N MET A 74 4.22 3.39 -2.89
CA MET A 74 3.09 2.89 -2.10
C MET A 74 3.55 2.33 -0.77
N ARG A 75 4.68 1.61 -0.75
CA ARG A 75 5.24 1.06 0.48
C ARG A 75 5.70 2.17 1.42
N ALA A 76 6.40 3.18 0.90
CA ALA A 76 6.79 4.38 1.66
C ALA A 76 5.57 5.13 2.20
N SER A 77 4.53 5.34 1.37
CA SER A 77 3.31 6.03 1.78
C SER A 77 2.58 5.32 2.92
N VAL A 78 2.48 3.99 2.86
CA VAL A 78 1.84 3.17 3.91
C VAL A 78 2.67 3.23 5.20
N ARG A 79 4.01 3.20 5.10
CA ARG A 79 4.90 3.32 6.25
C ARG A 79 4.79 4.68 6.92
N GLU A 80 4.73 5.75 6.14
CA GLU A 80 4.54 7.10 6.66
C GLU A 80 3.17 7.25 7.33
N ARG A 81 2.10 6.75 6.69
CA ARG A 81 0.73 6.84 7.21
C ARG A 81 0.48 6.06 8.50
N TYR A 82 1.20 4.97 8.73
CA TYR A 82 1.02 4.10 9.90
C TYR A 82 2.27 4.04 10.79
N ASN A 83 3.19 4.99 10.62
CA ASN A 83 4.44 5.11 11.39
C ASN A 83 5.24 3.79 11.49
N ILE A 84 5.38 3.06 10.38
CA ILE A 84 6.07 1.75 10.31
C ILE A 84 7.59 1.93 10.11
N GLN A 85 8.43 1.22 10.86
CA GLN A 85 9.91 1.30 10.81
C GLN A 85 10.57 0.61 9.62
N GLY A 86 11.71 1.17 9.17
CA GLY A 86 12.47 0.74 7.99
C GLY A 86 12.94 1.89 7.07
N SER A 87 13.48 1.56 5.90
CA SER A 87 14.19 2.51 5.02
C SER A 87 13.77 2.42 3.56
N ALA A 88 13.97 3.50 2.81
CA ALA A 88 13.77 3.53 1.36
C ALA A 88 14.58 2.46 0.62
N TRP A 89 15.78 2.11 1.12
CA TRP A 89 16.58 1.02 0.57
C TRP A 89 15.89 -0.34 0.74
N SER A 90 15.39 -0.63 1.94
CA SER A 90 14.64 -1.86 2.17
C SER A 90 13.37 -1.93 1.31
N ASP A 91 12.69 -0.80 1.11
CA ASP A 91 11.50 -0.75 0.25
C ASP A 91 11.82 -0.96 -1.22
N CYS A 92 12.98 -0.46 -1.70
CA CYS A 92 13.50 -0.75 -3.03
C CYS A 92 13.79 -2.24 -3.20
N VAL A 93 14.54 -2.86 -2.26
CA VAL A 93 14.86 -4.29 -2.32
C VAL A 93 13.58 -5.15 -2.34
N TYR A 94 12.60 -4.85 -1.49
CA TYR A 94 11.34 -5.59 -1.47
C TYR A 94 10.47 -5.31 -2.70
N GLY A 95 10.50 -4.09 -3.23
CA GLY A 95 9.86 -3.72 -4.49
C GLY A 95 10.43 -4.49 -5.67
N CYS A 96 11.76 -4.59 -5.78
CA CYS A 96 12.44 -5.27 -6.90
C CYS A 96 12.43 -6.80 -6.76
N CYS A 97 12.90 -7.33 -5.63
CA CYS A 97 13.12 -8.77 -5.45
C CYS A 97 11.85 -9.53 -5.04
N CYS A 98 10.87 -8.82 -4.47
CA CYS A 98 9.68 -9.43 -3.87
C CYS A 98 8.41 -8.66 -4.25
N TYR A 99 8.33 -8.12 -5.48
CA TYR A 99 7.28 -7.22 -5.95
C TYR A 99 5.86 -7.69 -5.55
N ARG A 100 5.48 -8.92 -5.94
CA ARG A 100 4.15 -9.49 -5.63
C ARG A 100 3.88 -9.54 -4.12
N LEU A 101 4.85 -10.02 -3.34
CA LEU A 101 4.72 -10.17 -1.89
C LEU A 101 4.66 -8.82 -1.18
N SER A 102 5.42 -7.83 -1.67
CA SER A 102 5.40 -6.46 -1.20
C SER A 102 3.99 -5.85 -1.35
N TRP A 103 3.37 -6.01 -2.51
CA TRP A 103 1.99 -5.56 -2.74
C TRP A 103 0.95 -6.30 -1.90
N LEU A 104 1.11 -7.61 -1.73
CA LEU A 104 0.24 -8.40 -0.84
C LEU A 104 0.36 -7.95 0.62
N GLN A 105 1.55 -7.61 1.08
CA GLN A 105 1.77 -7.08 2.44
C GLN A 105 1.07 -5.74 2.63
N ILE A 106 1.16 -4.84 1.64
CA ILE A 106 0.44 -3.56 1.64
C ILE A 106 -1.08 -3.78 1.68
N SER A 107 -1.63 -4.66 0.82
CA SER A 107 -3.06 -4.98 0.80
C SER A 107 -3.57 -5.43 2.17
N ARG A 108 -2.85 -6.36 2.81
CA ARG A 108 -3.18 -6.91 4.13
C ARG A 108 -3.16 -5.86 5.23
N GLU A 109 -2.16 -4.99 5.21
CA GLU A 109 -2.06 -3.89 6.17
C GLU A 109 -3.26 -2.95 6.05
N LEU A 110 -3.63 -2.55 4.83
CA LEU A 110 -4.78 -1.69 4.58
C LEU A 110 -6.09 -2.34 5.03
N LYS A 111 -6.31 -3.62 4.70
CA LYS A 111 -7.49 -4.37 5.13
C LYS A 111 -7.61 -4.43 6.66
N ARG A 112 -6.50 -4.73 7.35
CA ARG A 112 -6.48 -4.84 8.81
C ARG A 112 -6.73 -3.50 9.50
N ARG A 113 -6.17 -2.41 8.98
CA ARG A 113 -6.38 -1.06 9.53
C ARG A 113 -7.78 -0.53 9.22
N ALA A 114 -8.39 -0.96 8.11
CA ALA A 114 -9.78 -0.67 7.76
C ALA A 114 -10.80 -1.43 8.63
N SER A 115 -10.48 -2.63 9.12
CA SER A 115 -11.35 -3.38 10.03
C SER A 115 -11.28 -2.88 11.48
N SER A 116 -10.12 -2.36 11.92
CA SER A 116 -9.98 -1.72 13.24
C SER A 116 -10.67 -0.34 13.35
N SER A 117 -10.98 0.29 12.20
CA SER A 117 -11.73 1.55 12.13
C SER A 117 -13.17 1.24 11.70
N SER A 118 -14.05 1.02 12.67
CA SER A 118 -15.41 0.45 12.61
C SER A 118 -16.46 1.14 11.70
N SER A 119 -16.06 2.00 10.76
CA SER A 119 -16.94 2.71 9.82
C SER A 119 -16.59 2.48 8.33
N SER A 120 -15.43 1.88 8.02
CA SER A 120 -14.91 1.82 6.64
C SER A 120 -15.14 0.49 5.92
N SER A 121 -15.46 -0.58 6.65
CA SER A 121 -15.69 -1.93 6.07
C SER A 121 -16.86 -1.94 5.07
N ARG A 122 -17.86 -1.08 5.24
CA ARG A 122 -19.04 -1.01 4.35
C ARG A 122 -18.70 -0.42 2.96
N ARG A 123 -17.64 0.41 2.87
CA ARG A 123 -17.22 1.02 1.58
C ARG A 123 -16.42 0.05 0.72
N TYR A 124 -15.59 -0.81 1.32
CA TYR A 124 -14.85 -1.83 0.57
C TYR A 124 -15.77 -2.90 -0.04
N THR A 125 -16.76 -3.40 0.70
CA THR A 125 -17.73 -4.39 0.19
C THR A 125 -18.66 -3.79 -0.88
N ALA A 126 -19.08 -2.53 -0.71
CA ALA A 126 -19.90 -1.83 -1.69
C ALA A 126 -19.16 -1.59 -3.01
N LEU A 127 -17.85 -1.31 -2.96
CA LEU A 127 -17.03 -1.13 -4.16
C LEU A 127 -16.77 -2.45 -4.90
N THR A 128 -16.59 -3.58 -4.20
CA THR A 128 -16.54 -4.90 -4.85
C THR A 128 -17.87 -5.27 -5.51
N SER A 129 -19.00 -4.90 -4.90
CA SER A 129 -20.33 -5.15 -5.48
C SER A 129 -20.62 -4.26 -6.70
N LEU A 130 -20.17 -2.99 -6.69
CA LEU A 130 -20.35 -2.09 -7.84
C LEU A 130 -19.51 -2.51 -9.04
N GLN A 131 -18.32 -3.06 -8.81
CA GLN A 131 -17.39 -3.44 -9.88
C GLN A 131 -17.77 -4.77 -10.56
N GLY A 132 -18.56 -5.63 -9.90
CA GLY A 132 -19.16 -6.81 -10.51
C GLY A 132 -20.36 -6.52 -11.43
N ALA A 133 -21.05 -5.40 -11.23
CA ALA A 133 -22.23 -5.02 -12.02
C ALA A 133 -21.90 -4.27 -13.32
N HIS A 134 -20.65 -3.83 -13.51
CA HIS A 134 -20.21 -3.03 -14.66
C HIS A 134 -19.36 -3.85 -15.67
N LEU A 135 -19.36 -5.18 -15.54
CA LEU A 135 -18.69 -6.13 -16.43
C LEU A 135 -19.62 -7.26 -16.92
N VAL A 136 -20.92 -6.99 -17.05
CA VAL A 136 -21.87 -7.78 -17.87
C VAL A 136 -22.30 -6.93 -19.06
#